data_AF-A0A7X3YA86-F1
#
_entry.id   AF-A0A7X3YA86-F1
#
_cell.length_a   1.000
_cell.length_b   1.000
_cell.length_c   1.000
_cell.angle_alpha   90.00
_cell.angle_beta   90.00
_cell.angle_gamma   90.00
#
_symmetry.space_group_name_H-M   'P 1'
#
loop_
_entity.id
_entity.type
_entity.pdbx_description
1 polymer ?
#
loop_
_entity_poly.entity_id
_entity_poly.type
_entity_poly.pdbx_seq_one_letter_code
_entity_poly.pdbx_strand_id
1 'polypeptide(L)'
;MPAGGQRILVTPSGRAPRIKVRKPSFGRIGGFPARFPPREAGSADLLVVAEGPESALSIRQATGMECWAVFGVGSWGSAPLPLDRTVILAPDRDAPGSAAGRAFRRAVFRHRSRGVDLLIGDAPEPEGSKRDLNDTARRAGDRAVRAAIIAARAVTDADMEEPGK
;
A
#
# COMPACT_ATOMS: atom_id res chain seq x y z
N MET A 1 -16.98 -13.34 -12.17
CA MET A 1 -16.49 -13.90 -10.88
C MET A 1 -16.78 -12.88 -9.80
N PRO A 2 -17.43 -13.22 -8.66
CA PRO A 2 -17.60 -12.26 -7.59
C PRO A 2 -16.23 -11.85 -7.04
N ALA A 3 -15.98 -10.54 -6.99
CA ALA A 3 -14.80 -9.98 -6.34
C ALA A 3 -14.85 -10.31 -4.84
N GLY A 4 -13.74 -10.78 -4.28
CA GLY A 4 -13.67 -11.00 -2.85
C GLY A 4 -13.55 -9.69 -2.09
N GLY A 5 -13.97 -9.67 -0.83
CA GLY A 5 -13.87 -8.52 0.05
C GLY A 5 -13.40 -8.94 1.43
N GLN A 6 -12.70 -8.02 2.11
CA GLN A 6 -12.32 -8.19 3.50
C GLN A 6 -13.15 -7.25 4.36
N ARG A 7 -13.80 -7.80 5.39
CA ARG A 7 -14.46 -6.98 6.39
C ARG A 7 -13.42 -6.52 7.41
N ILE A 8 -13.23 -5.21 7.49
CA ILE A 8 -12.45 -4.59 8.56
C ILE A 8 -13.42 -4.20 9.67
N LEU A 9 -13.22 -4.77 10.86
CA LEU A 9 -14.00 -4.41 12.03
C LEU A 9 -13.21 -3.42 12.88
N VAL A 10 -13.85 -2.32 13.23
CA VAL A 10 -13.29 -1.28 14.09
C VAL A 10 -14.23 -1.04 15.28
N THR A 11 -13.66 -0.81 16.45
CA THR A 11 -14.40 -0.31 17.62
C THR A 11 -14.81 1.15 17.40
N PRO A 12 -15.74 1.71 18.20
CA PRO A 12 -16.05 3.15 18.16
C PRO A 12 -14.80 4.04 18.36
N SER A 13 -13.78 3.52 19.05
CA SER A 13 -12.47 4.16 19.22
C SER A 13 -11.48 3.92 18.08
N GLY A 14 -11.91 3.32 16.97
CA GLY A 14 -11.08 3.06 15.78
C GLY A 14 -10.04 1.96 15.95
N ARG A 15 -10.17 1.09 16.96
CA ARG A 15 -9.22 -0.02 17.22
C ARG A 15 -9.73 -1.34 16.67
N ALA A 16 -8.81 -2.26 16.40
CA ALA A 16 -9.19 -3.64 16.09
C ALA A 16 -9.89 -4.29 17.30
N PRO A 17 -11.09 -4.90 17.13
CA PRO A 17 -11.80 -5.55 18.22
C PRO A 17 -11.06 -6.81 18.71
N ARG A 18 -11.17 -7.10 20.01
CA ARG A 18 -10.66 -8.33 20.63
C ARG A 18 -11.57 -9.53 20.32
N ILE A 19 -11.60 -9.94 19.05
CA ILE A 19 -12.34 -11.11 18.57
C ILE A 19 -11.40 -12.15 17.94
N LYS A 20 -11.82 -13.41 17.92
CA LYS A 20 -11.01 -14.55 17.44
C LYS A 20 -10.70 -14.44 15.94
N VAL A 21 -11.66 -13.99 15.13
CA VAL A 21 -11.47 -13.76 13.69
C VAL A 21 -11.46 -12.26 13.42
N ARG A 22 -10.28 -11.69 13.19
CA ARG A 22 -10.11 -10.24 13.06
C ARG A 22 -10.33 -9.70 11.64
N LYS A 23 -10.11 -10.52 10.61
CA LYS A 23 -10.16 -10.13 9.19
C LYS A 23 -10.96 -11.16 8.37
N PRO A 24 -12.27 -11.33 8.61
CA PRO A 24 -13.06 -12.25 7.81
C PRO A 24 -13.14 -11.74 6.37
N SER A 25 -13.02 -12.66 5.42
CA SER A 25 -13.12 -12.39 4.00
C SER A 25 -14.21 -13.24 3.35
N PHE A 26 -14.73 -12.77 2.22
CA PHE A 26 -15.56 -13.56 1.32
C PHE A 26 -14.88 -13.55 -0.05
N GLY A 27 -14.82 -14.70 -0.72
CA GLY A 27 -14.20 -14.81 -2.05
C GLY A 27 -12.68 -14.56 -2.09
N ARG A 28 -12.16 -14.33 -3.30
CA ARG A 28 -10.72 -14.14 -3.55
C ARG A 28 -10.31 -12.67 -3.35
N ILE A 29 -9.42 -12.41 -2.39
CA ILE A 29 -8.86 -11.07 -2.13
C ILE A 29 -7.71 -10.74 -3.08
N GLY A 30 -6.79 -11.68 -3.31
CA GLY A 30 -5.61 -11.47 -4.15
C GLY A 30 -6.00 -11.12 -5.60
N GLY A 31 -5.50 -9.98 -6.08
CA GLY A 31 -5.83 -9.40 -7.39
C GLY A 31 -6.98 -8.39 -7.38
N PHE A 32 -7.63 -8.17 -6.24
CA PHE A 32 -8.79 -7.27 -6.11
C PHE A 32 -8.56 -6.23 -4.99
N PRO A 33 -7.73 -5.20 -5.24
CA PRO A 33 -7.52 -4.15 -4.24
C PRO A 33 -8.81 -3.35 -4.02
N ALA A 34 -9.01 -2.84 -2.80
CA ALA A 34 -9.99 -1.77 -2.59
C ALA A 34 -9.50 -0.50 -3.26
N ARG A 35 -10.39 0.18 -3.98
CA ARG A 35 -10.07 1.38 -4.75
C ARG A 35 -10.80 2.58 -4.19
N PHE A 36 -10.07 3.62 -3.88
CA PHE A 36 -10.59 4.88 -3.38
C PHE A 36 -10.37 5.95 -4.46
N PRO A 37 -11.44 6.47 -5.09
CA PRO A 37 -11.31 7.43 -6.21
C PRO A 37 -10.68 8.75 -5.72
N PRO A 38 -10.02 9.53 -6.58
CA PRO A 38 -9.45 10.81 -6.17
C PRO A 38 -10.54 11.77 -5.61
N ARG A 39 -10.14 12.75 -4.80
CA ARG A 39 -11.07 13.78 -4.28
C ARG A 39 -11.41 14.85 -5.32
N GLU A 40 -10.47 15.16 -6.21
CA GLU A 40 -10.61 16.18 -7.26
C GLU A 40 -10.27 15.58 -8.62
N ALA A 41 -10.93 16.07 -9.68
CA ALA A 41 -10.61 15.68 -11.05
C ALA A 41 -9.27 16.31 -11.45
N GLY A 42 -8.30 15.50 -11.90
CA GLY A 42 -6.99 15.98 -12.36
C GLY A 42 -5.77 15.18 -11.88
N SER A 43 -5.93 14.23 -10.97
CA SER A 43 -4.83 13.36 -10.52
C SER A 43 -4.81 11.98 -11.20
N ALA A 44 -5.32 11.88 -12.44
CA ALA A 44 -5.49 10.58 -13.12
C ALA A 44 -4.15 9.87 -13.40
N ASP A 45 -3.06 10.64 -13.50
CA ASP A 45 -1.73 10.16 -13.89
C ASP A 45 -0.96 9.50 -12.74
N LEU A 46 -1.43 9.63 -11.49
CA LEU A 46 -0.78 9.04 -10.32
C LEU A 46 -1.71 8.08 -9.59
N LEU A 47 -1.23 6.87 -9.32
CA LEU A 47 -1.87 5.93 -8.39
C LEU A 47 -1.02 5.78 -7.14
N VAL A 48 -1.59 5.88 -5.95
CA VAL A 48 -0.91 5.41 -4.74
C VAL A 48 -1.48 4.06 -4.30
N VAL A 49 -0.63 3.10 -3.97
CA VAL A 49 -1.04 1.77 -3.50
C VAL A 49 -0.42 1.53 -2.14
N ALA A 50 -1.23 1.15 -1.15
CA ALA A 50 -0.79 0.82 0.19
C ALA A 50 -1.17 -0.62 0.58
N GLU A 51 -0.55 -1.15 1.63
CA GLU A 51 -0.85 -2.49 2.15
C GLU A 51 -2.25 -2.55 2.78
N GLY A 52 -2.53 -1.63 3.71
CA GLY A 52 -3.77 -1.56 4.47
C GLY A 52 -4.72 -0.44 4.00
N PRO A 53 -6.04 -0.61 4.20
CA PRO A 53 -7.02 0.43 3.88
C PRO A 53 -6.86 1.69 4.72
N GLU A 54 -6.41 1.59 5.98
CA GLU A 54 -6.16 2.75 6.86
C GLU A 54 -5.04 3.65 6.31
N SER A 55 -3.96 3.05 5.82
CA SER A 55 -2.88 3.77 5.14
C SER A 55 -3.33 4.39 3.82
N ALA A 56 -4.04 3.64 2.98
CA ALA A 56 -4.58 4.17 1.73
C ALA A 56 -5.52 5.38 1.97
N LEU A 57 -6.38 5.31 2.98
CA LEU A 57 -7.29 6.41 3.34
C LEU A 57 -6.55 7.61 3.93
N SER A 58 -5.53 7.39 4.78
CA SER A 58 -4.67 8.46 5.30
C SER A 58 -3.95 9.21 4.17
N ILE A 59 -3.40 8.48 3.20
CA ILE A 59 -2.78 9.07 2.01
C ILE A 59 -3.80 9.87 1.22
N ARG A 60 -4.96 9.27 0.90
CA ARG A 60 -6.02 9.94 0.15
C ARG A 60 -6.51 11.21 0.84
N GLN A 61 -6.66 11.19 2.15
CA GLN A 61 -7.02 12.38 2.92
C GLN A 61 -5.94 13.45 2.80
N ALA A 62 -4.68 13.06 2.97
CA ALA A 62 -3.55 13.97 2.95
C ALA A 62 -3.27 14.57 1.57
N THR A 63 -3.45 13.81 0.48
CA THR A 63 -3.03 14.18 -0.88
C THR A 63 -4.18 14.48 -1.84
N GLY A 64 -5.35 13.88 -1.62
CA GLY A 64 -6.48 13.88 -2.57
C GLY A 64 -6.34 12.89 -3.73
N MET A 65 -5.23 12.15 -3.84
CA MET A 65 -4.94 11.24 -4.95
C MET A 65 -5.80 9.97 -4.90
N GLU A 66 -5.92 9.31 -6.06
CA GLU A 66 -6.47 7.96 -6.12
C GLU A 66 -5.58 7.00 -5.32
N CYS A 67 -6.20 6.21 -4.44
CA CYS A 67 -5.48 5.28 -3.58
C CYS A 67 -6.08 3.88 -3.64
N TRP A 68 -5.24 2.85 -3.70
CA TRP A 68 -5.65 1.45 -3.61
C TRP A 68 -5.08 0.79 -2.34
N ALA A 69 -5.80 -0.18 -1.79
CA ALA A 69 -5.32 -1.02 -0.70
C ALA A 69 -5.31 -2.50 -1.12
N VAL A 70 -4.16 -3.17 -0.99
CA VAL A 70 -3.98 -4.57 -1.45
C VAL A 70 -4.36 -5.62 -0.40
N PHE A 71 -4.63 -5.22 0.84
CA PHE A 71 -5.02 -6.10 1.94
C PHE A 71 -3.94 -7.11 2.36
N GLY A 72 -2.73 -6.63 2.56
CA GLY A 72 -1.64 -7.42 3.14
C GLY A 72 -0.51 -7.75 2.17
N VAL A 73 0.66 -8.06 2.73
CA VAL A 73 1.89 -8.22 1.98
C VAL A 73 1.85 -9.28 0.86
N GLY A 74 1.06 -10.35 1.04
CA GLY A 74 0.91 -11.42 0.03
C GLY A 74 0.19 -10.97 -1.24
N SER A 75 -0.53 -9.85 -1.21
CA SER A 75 -1.35 -9.38 -2.32
C SER A 75 -0.63 -8.40 -3.25
N TRP A 76 0.48 -7.79 -2.83
CA TRP A 76 1.23 -6.81 -3.62
C TRP A 76 1.52 -7.32 -5.03
N GLY A 77 2.13 -8.50 -5.15
CA GLY A 77 2.52 -9.05 -6.46
C GLY A 77 1.35 -9.45 -7.35
N SER A 78 0.14 -9.59 -6.81
CA SER A 78 -1.07 -9.91 -7.58
C SER A 78 -1.88 -8.68 -7.97
N ALA A 79 -1.57 -7.51 -7.40
CA ALA A 79 -2.31 -6.28 -7.65
C ALA A 79 -2.31 -5.95 -9.16
N PRO A 80 -3.47 -5.64 -9.76
CA PRO A 80 -3.58 -5.35 -11.18
C PRO A 80 -3.14 -3.91 -11.47
N LEU A 81 -1.86 -3.61 -11.20
CA LEU A 81 -1.31 -2.27 -11.38
C LEU A 81 -1.36 -1.86 -12.86
N PRO A 82 -1.79 -0.62 -13.16
CA PRO A 82 -1.87 -0.09 -14.52
C PRO A 82 -0.48 0.06 -15.15
N LEU A 83 -0.42 0.07 -16.48
CA LEU A 83 0.82 0.25 -17.27
C LEU A 83 0.92 1.63 -17.93
N ASP A 84 -0.16 2.40 -17.91
CA ASP A 84 -0.34 3.68 -18.61
C ASP A 84 -0.19 4.89 -17.69
N ARG A 85 0.23 4.69 -16.44
CA ARG A 85 0.41 5.76 -15.44
C ARG A 85 1.43 5.37 -14.38
N THR A 86 2.00 6.36 -13.69
CA THR A 86 2.96 6.14 -12.61
C THR A 86 2.24 5.63 -11.35
N VAL A 87 2.82 4.61 -10.72
CA VAL A 87 2.30 4.00 -9.50
C VAL A 87 3.30 4.18 -8.35
N ILE A 88 2.85 4.83 -7.28
CA ILE A 88 3.59 4.99 -6.03
C ILE A 88 3.18 3.85 -5.08
N LEU A 89 4.12 2.98 -4.74
CA LEU A 89 3.92 1.97 -3.72
C LEU A 89 4.30 2.55 -2.35
N ALA A 90 3.37 2.50 -1.39
CA ALA A 90 3.56 2.94 -0.01
C ALA A 90 3.55 1.72 0.93
N PRO A 91 4.69 1.03 1.11
CA PRO A 91 4.78 -0.14 1.99
C PRO A 91 4.84 0.25 3.47
N ASP A 92 4.54 -0.72 4.33
CA ASP A 92 4.89 -0.65 5.74
C ASP A 92 6.43 -0.65 5.89
N ARG A 93 6.94 -0.05 6.97
CA ARG A 93 8.39 -0.01 7.27
C ARG A 93 8.87 -1.33 7.87
N ASP A 94 8.63 -2.43 7.16
CA ASP A 94 9.18 -3.75 7.46
C ASP A 94 10.70 -3.78 7.23
N ALA A 95 11.40 -4.61 7.98
CA ALA A 95 12.83 -4.82 7.73
C ALA A 95 13.02 -5.52 6.38
N PRO A 96 13.99 -5.12 5.52
CA PRO A 96 14.16 -5.70 4.19
C PRO A 96 14.36 -7.22 4.19
N GLY A 97 15.05 -7.76 5.20
CA GLY A 97 15.28 -9.20 5.37
C GLY A 97 14.10 -9.98 5.96
N SER A 98 13.05 -9.30 6.43
CA SER A 98 11.85 -9.96 6.97
C SER A 98 11.03 -10.64 5.87
N ALA A 99 10.17 -11.59 6.23
CA ALA A 99 9.29 -12.25 5.28
C ALA A 99 8.42 -11.25 4.50
N ALA A 100 7.96 -10.18 5.17
CA ALA A 100 7.15 -9.13 4.57
C ALA A 100 7.99 -8.23 3.64
N GLY A 101 9.15 -7.75 4.09
CA GLY A 101 10.07 -6.95 3.27
C GLY A 101 10.48 -7.68 1.99
N ARG A 102 10.85 -8.97 2.10
CA ARG A 102 11.16 -9.80 0.93
C ARG A 102 9.96 -9.99 -0.01
N ALA A 103 8.76 -10.18 0.53
CA ALA A 103 7.55 -10.34 -0.27
C ALA A 103 7.22 -9.05 -1.04
N PHE A 104 7.39 -7.88 -0.40
CA PHE A 104 7.27 -6.58 -1.08
C PHE A 104 8.29 -6.44 -2.20
N ARG A 105 9.59 -6.71 -1.96
CA ARG A 105 10.63 -6.60 -3.01
C ARG A 105 10.40 -7.55 -4.19
N ARG A 106 9.89 -8.76 -3.95
CA ARG A 106 9.47 -9.67 -5.03
C ARG A 106 8.29 -9.12 -5.83
N ALA A 107 7.37 -8.41 -5.18
CA ALA A 107 6.28 -7.75 -5.87
C ALA A 107 6.75 -6.55 -6.71
N VAL A 108 7.69 -5.75 -6.19
CA VAL A 108 8.34 -4.67 -6.93
C VAL A 108 9.02 -5.22 -8.18
N PHE A 109 9.85 -6.26 -8.02
CA PHE A 109 10.48 -6.96 -9.15
C PHE A 109 9.44 -7.37 -10.19
N ARG A 110 8.41 -8.10 -9.76
CA ARG A 110 7.36 -8.60 -10.67
C ARG A 110 6.67 -7.49 -11.46
N HIS A 111 6.33 -6.38 -10.82
CA HIS A 111 5.64 -5.27 -11.49
C HIS A 111 6.57 -4.47 -12.39
N ARG A 112 7.83 -4.26 -11.99
CA ARG A 112 8.86 -3.68 -12.87
C ARG A 112 9.09 -4.53 -14.12
N SER A 113 9.23 -5.85 -13.98
CA SER A 113 9.40 -6.77 -15.12
C SER A 113 8.20 -6.78 -16.07
N ARG A 114 7.01 -6.38 -15.60
CA ARG A 114 5.81 -6.20 -16.43
C ARG A 114 5.75 -4.84 -17.13
N GLY A 115 6.67 -3.93 -16.85
CA GLY A 115 6.71 -2.58 -17.41
C GLY A 115 5.90 -1.54 -16.63
N VAL A 116 5.51 -1.81 -15.39
CA VAL A 116 4.85 -0.79 -14.55
C VAL A 116 5.87 0.29 -14.18
N ASP A 117 5.49 1.56 -14.39
CA ASP A 117 6.27 2.70 -13.90
C ASP A 117 6.05 2.87 -12.38
N LEU A 118 7.11 2.64 -11.59
CA LEU A 118 7.03 2.52 -10.13
C LEU A 118 7.91 3.54 -9.41
N LEU A 119 7.32 4.15 -8.39
CA LEU A 119 7.99 4.88 -7.33
C LEU A 119 7.70 4.23 -5.96
N ILE A 120 8.51 4.54 -4.95
CA ILE A 120 8.29 4.13 -3.55
C ILE A 120 8.09 5.37 -2.68
N GLY A 121 6.94 5.45 -2.01
CA GLY A 121 6.61 6.45 -1.01
C GLY A 121 6.85 5.90 0.39
N ASP A 122 8.08 6.04 0.89
CA ASP A 122 8.48 5.55 2.21
C ASP A 122 7.82 6.36 3.33
N ALA A 123 7.18 5.70 4.30
CA ALA A 123 6.75 6.36 5.52
C ALA A 123 7.98 6.89 6.29
N PRO A 124 7.96 8.12 6.81
CA PRO A 124 9.04 8.70 7.62
C PRO A 124 9.02 8.11 9.05
N GLU A 125 9.08 6.78 9.11
CA GLU A 125 9.14 5.97 10.33
C GLU A 125 10.38 5.06 10.26
N PRO A 126 10.92 4.63 11.42
CA PRO A 126 12.12 3.80 11.45
C PRO A 126 11.95 2.50 10.66
N GLU A 127 12.98 2.08 9.93
CA GLU A 127 13.00 0.77 9.27
C GLU A 127 12.84 -0.36 10.28
N GLY A 128 12.08 -1.41 9.94
CA GLY A 128 11.79 -2.52 10.83
C GLY A 128 10.71 -2.25 11.88
N SER A 129 10.22 -1.01 12.00
CA SER A 129 9.16 -0.65 12.95
C SER A 129 7.79 -1.21 12.59
N LYS A 130 7.60 -1.63 11.32
CA LYS A 130 6.31 -2.04 10.75
C LYS A 130 5.25 -0.93 10.74
N ARG A 131 5.67 0.31 11.00
CA ARG A 131 4.77 1.46 10.93
C ARG A 131 4.54 1.86 9.49
N ASP A 132 3.38 2.46 9.26
CA ASP A 132 2.91 2.84 7.95
C ASP A 132 2.59 4.34 7.87
N LEU A 133 2.05 4.80 6.74
CA LEU A 133 1.68 6.20 6.58
C LEU A 133 0.46 6.60 7.43
N ASN A 134 -0.36 5.66 7.90
CA ASN A 134 -1.39 5.93 8.88
C ASN A 134 -0.79 6.21 10.27
N ASP A 135 0.25 5.49 10.69
CA ASP A 135 1.00 5.83 11.90
C ASP A 135 1.67 7.22 11.78
N THR A 136 2.24 7.54 10.61
CA THR A 136 2.74 8.89 10.33
C THR A 136 1.64 9.94 10.43
N ALA A 137 0.44 9.70 9.87
CA ALA A 137 -0.69 10.62 9.98
C ALA A 137 -1.06 10.89 11.43
N ARG A 138 -1.12 9.83 12.26
CA ARG A 138 -1.46 9.94 13.68
C ARG A 138 -0.40 10.66 14.51
N ARG A 139 0.87 10.53 14.13
CA ARG A 139 2.01 11.11 14.87
C ARG A 139 2.33 12.55 14.43
N ALA A 140 2.28 12.83 13.13
CA ALA A 140 2.83 14.04 12.51
C ALA A 140 1.85 14.76 11.56
N GLY A 141 0.64 14.22 11.37
CA GLY A 141 -0.43 14.83 10.59
C GLY A 141 -0.30 14.69 9.08
N ASP A 142 -1.33 15.14 8.38
CA ASP A 142 -1.50 15.00 6.92
C ASP A 142 -0.37 15.64 6.11
N ARG A 143 0.23 16.73 6.62
CA ARG A 143 1.36 17.39 5.94
C ARG A 143 2.57 16.46 5.82
N ALA A 144 2.85 15.65 6.85
CA ALA A 144 3.97 14.71 6.82
C ALA A 144 3.71 13.57 5.82
N VAL A 145 2.47 13.06 5.78
CA VAL A 145 2.05 12.05 4.80
C VAL A 145 2.16 12.59 3.38
N ARG A 146 1.66 13.81 3.13
CA ARG A 146 1.76 14.46 1.82
C ARG A 146 3.22 14.64 1.39
N ALA A 147 4.08 15.09 2.30
CA ALA A 147 5.50 15.28 2.01
C ALA A 147 6.18 13.96 1.63
N ALA A 148 5.86 12.85 2.32
CA ALA A 148 6.40 11.52 2.01
C ALA A 148 6.00 11.03 0.61
N ILE A 149 4.75 11.25 0.19
CA ILE A 149 4.28 10.86 -1.15
C ILE A 149 4.86 11.75 -2.25
N ILE A 150 5.00 13.06 -2.01
CA ILE A 150 5.65 13.97 -2.97
C ILE A 150 7.14 13.62 -3.13
N ALA A 151 7.79 13.20 -2.04
CA ALA A 151 9.18 12.77 -2.04
C ALA A 151 9.36 11.30 -2.47
N ALA A 152 8.35 10.67 -3.08
CA ALA A 152 8.45 9.31 -3.56
C ALA A 152 9.64 9.16 -4.52
N ARG A 153 10.46 8.13 -4.28
CA ARG A 153 11.72 7.91 -4.98
C ARG A 153 11.59 6.85 -6.05
N ALA A 154 12.47 6.90 -7.05
CA ALA A 154 12.60 5.84 -8.03
C ALA A 154 12.96 4.51 -7.36
N VAL A 155 12.40 3.42 -7.89
CA VAL A 155 12.79 2.05 -7.55
C VAL A 155 14.22 1.77 -8.03
N THR A 156 15.04 1.23 -7.13
CA THR A 156 16.42 0.79 -7.37
C THR A 156 16.55 -0.73 -7.31
N ASP A 157 17.72 -1.26 -7.67
CA ASP A 157 18.00 -2.71 -7.59
C ASP A 157 17.88 -3.26 -6.16
N ALA A 158 18.16 -2.45 -5.13
CA ALA A 158 18.03 -2.84 -3.73
C ALA A 158 16.56 -3.09 -3.29
N ASP A 159 15.61 -2.47 -4.00
CA ASP A 159 14.17 -2.61 -3.76
C ASP A 159 13.58 -3.85 -4.46
N MET A 160 14.38 -4.56 -5.26
CA MET A 160 13.97 -5.72 -6.03
C MET A 160 14.57 -6.99 -5.45
N GLU A 161 13.76 -8.06 -5.42
CA GLU A 161 14.24 -9.40 -5.14
C GLU A 161 13.65 -10.33 -6.20
N GLU A 162 14.50 -11.00 -6.96
CA GLU A 162 14.05 -12.06 -7.85
C GLU A 162 13.52 -13.24 -7.01
N PRO A 163 12.33 -13.77 -7.32
CA PRO A 163 11.90 -15.03 -6.74
C PRO A 163 12.96 -16.11 -7.02
N GLY A 164 13.34 -16.87 -6.00
CA GLY A 164 14.16 -18.07 -6.20
C GLY A 164 13.48 -19.00 -7.20
N LYS A 165 14.28 -19.63 -8.07
CA LYS A 165 13.82 -20.65 -9.03
C LYS A 165 13.11 -21.82 -8.35
#